data_AF-A0A5F0D835-F1
#
_entry.id   AF-A0A5F0D835-F1
#
_cell.length_a   1.000
_cell.length_b   1.000
_cell.length_c   1.000
_cell.angle_alpha   90.00
_cell.angle_beta   90.00
_cell.angle_gamma   90.00
#
_symmetry.space_group_name_H-M   'P 1'
#
loop_
_entity.id
_entity.type
_entity.pdbx_description
1 polymer ?
#
loop_
_entity_poly.entity_id
_entity_poly.type
_entity_poly.pdbx_seq_one_letter_code
_entity_poly.pdbx_strand_id
1 'polypeptide(L)'
;MQLIVCATTARTPLFDGTLVPADCCVVTVGSHEADARELDSALPARSQLVVEDAATARREAGDVILALAEGAIEPGNLVPLRDLARGTVAAETARPRVFKSTGMSWEDLVIATTVHRAAPAG
;
A
#
# COMPACT_ATOMS: atom_id res chain seq x y z
N MET A 1 -8.10 -15.64 7.94
CA MET A 1 -7.73 -14.36 7.28
C MET A 1 -7.74 -13.26 8.31
N GLN A 2 -6.56 -12.71 8.60
CA GLN A 2 -6.39 -11.57 9.49
C GLN A 2 -6.25 -10.28 8.69
N LEU A 3 -6.63 -9.15 9.29
CA LEU A 3 -6.50 -7.82 8.71
C LEU A 3 -5.79 -6.92 9.73
N ILE A 4 -4.69 -6.30 9.30
CA ILE A 4 -3.99 -5.25 10.04
C ILE A 4 -4.15 -3.95 9.27
N VAL A 5 -4.52 -2.87 9.96
CA VAL A 5 -4.63 -1.53 9.37
C VAL A 5 -3.69 -0.59 10.10
N CYS A 6 -2.72 -0.06 9.38
CA CYS A 6 -1.77 0.96 9.81
C CYS A 6 -2.23 2.30 9.22
N ALA A 7 -2.67 3.19 10.09
CA ALA A 7 -3.17 4.53 9.74
C ALA A 7 -2.68 5.53 10.78
N THR A 8 -1.37 5.56 10.99
CA THR A 8 -0.71 6.35 12.03
C THR A 8 0.16 7.45 11.42
N THR A 9 0.62 8.36 12.27
CA THR A 9 1.65 9.35 11.92
C THR A 9 3.05 8.88 12.36
N ALA A 10 3.25 7.57 12.54
CA ALA A 10 4.54 7.03 12.96
C ALA A 10 5.60 7.25 11.87
N ARG A 11 6.82 7.57 12.28
CA ARG A 11 7.98 7.71 11.37
C ARG A 11 8.88 6.47 11.38
N THR A 12 8.61 5.51 12.27
CA THR A 12 9.39 4.28 12.45
C THR A 12 8.46 3.07 12.48
N PRO A 13 8.96 1.87 12.12
CA PRO A 13 8.16 0.65 12.10
C PRO A 13 7.35 0.41 13.38
N LEU A 14 6.07 0.06 13.21
CA LEU A 14 5.12 -0.14 14.31
C LEU A 14 5.32 -1.47 15.03
N PHE A 15 5.81 -2.48 14.32
CA PHE A 15 5.99 -3.85 14.80
C PHE A 15 7.01 -4.60 13.95
N ASP A 16 7.49 -5.73 14.47
CA ASP A 16 8.33 -6.66 13.73
C ASP A 16 7.51 -7.33 12.62
N GLY A 17 7.87 -7.02 11.38
CA GLY A 17 7.21 -7.51 10.17
C GLY A 17 7.34 -9.00 9.96
N THR A 18 8.24 -9.70 10.65
CA THR A 18 8.36 -11.17 10.62
C THR A 18 7.24 -11.88 11.38
N LEU A 19 6.59 -11.19 12.32
CA LEU A 19 5.52 -11.75 13.15
C LEU A 19 4.15 -11.80 12.43
N VAL A 20 4.02 -11.11 11.29
CA VAL A 20 2.75 -11.07 10.56
C VAL A 20 2.39 -12.45 9.98
N PRO A 21 1.17 -12.97 10.22
CA PRO A 21 0.77 -14.27 9.69
C PRO A 21 0.74 -14.32 8.15
N ALA A 22 1.01 -15.50 7.58
CA ALA A 22 1.04 -15.68 6.12
C ALA A 22 -0.31 -15.41 5.44
N ASP A 23 -1.43 -15.60 6.13
CA ASP A 23 -2.77 -15.34 5.59
C ASP A 23 -3.25 -13.89 5.81
N CYS A 24 -2.40 -13.02 6.37
CA CYS A 24 -2.75 -11.66 6.73
C CYS A 24 -2.77 -10.72 5.50
N CYS A 25 -3.75 -9.80 5.51
CA CYS A 25 -3.73 -8.61 4.68
C CYS A 25 -3.38 -7.42 5.56
N VAL A 26 -2.35 -6.66 5.18
CA VAL A 26 -1.92 -5.45 5.86
C VAL A 26 -2.21 -4.27 4.95
N VAL A 27 -2.95 -3.29 5.46
CA VAL A 27 -3.22 -2.03 4.78
C VAL A 27 -2.42 -0.94 5.50
N THR A 28 -1.52 -0.28 4.80
CA THR A 28 -0.75 0.86 5.32
C THR A 28 -1.10 2.12 4.51
N VAL A 29 -1.48 3.18 5.22
CA VAL A 29 -1.91 4.45 4.61
C VAL A 29 -1.18 5.67 5.21
N GLY A 30 -0.53 5.51 6.37
CA GLY A 30 -0.05 6.65 7.16
C GLY A 30 1.14 7.38 6.55
N SER A 31 2.07 6.65 5.93
CA SER A 31 3.28 7.27 5.36
C SER A 31 3.13 7.71 3.89
N HIS A 32 3.23 9.01 3.65
CA HIS A 32 3.28 9.67 2.34
C HIS A 32 4.51 10.59 2.22
N GLU A 33 5.43 10.48 3.19
CA GLU A 33 6.74 11.11 3.19
C GLU A 33 7.81 10.05 2.86
N ALA A 34 8.83 10.42 2.10
CA ALA A 34 9.83 9.48 1.60
C ALA A 34 10.74 8.87 2.68
N ASP A 35 10.86 9.53 3.83
CA ASP A 35 11.71 9.13 4.96
C ASP A 35 10.93 8.59 6.17
N ALA A 36 9.59 8.44 6.06
CA ALA A 36 8.73 7.90 7.12
C ALA A 36 8.12 6.55 6.72
N ARG A 37 8.09 5.58 7.64
CA ARG A 37 7.51 4.26 7.39
C ARG A 37 6.76 3.72 8.61
N GLU A 38 5.69 2.98 8.35
CA GLU A 38 4.93 2.23 9.35
C GLU A 38 5.37 0.76 9.41
N LEU A 39 5.94 0.24 8.31
CA LEU A 39 6.38 -1.14 8.18
C LEU A 39 7.91 -1.20 8.15
N ASP A 40 8.50 -2.23 8.78
CA ASP A 40 9.89 -2.56 8.49
C ASP A 40 10.01 -3.20 7.10
N SER A 41 11.24 -3.37 6.61
CA SER A 41 11.47 -3.96 5.29
C SER A 41 11.26 -5.47 5.22
N ALA A 42 11.18 -6.16 6.36
CA ALA A 42 11.00 -7.60 6.41
C ALA A 42 9.59 -8.00 5.92
N LEU A 43 8.57 -7.20 6.22
CA LEU A 43 7.21 -7.46 5.77
C LEU A 43 7.03 -7.27 4.24
N PRO A 44 7.36 -6.11 3.63
CA PRO A 44 7.38 -5.93 2.17
C PRO A 44 8.12 -7.06 1.45
N ALA A 45 9.34 -7.41 1.89
CA ALA A 45 10.20 -8.41 1.26
C ALA A 45 9.55 -9.80 1.10
N ARG A 46 8.71 -10.19 2.06
CA ARG A 46 8.02 -11.50 2.03
C ARG A 46 6.55 -11.42 1.63
N SER A 47 6.07 -10.24 1.22
CA SER A 47 4.66 -10.01 0.91
C SER A 47 4.40 -9.83 -0.59
N GLN A 48 3.17 -10.12 -1.03
CA GLN A 48 2.68 -9.52 -2.25
C GLN A 48 2.42 -8.03 -1.97
N LEU A 49 3.33 -7.17 -2.45
CA LEU A 49 3.30 -5.74 -2.21
C LEU A 49 2.51 -5.03 -3.31
N VAL A 50 1.32 -4.59 -2.94
CA VAL A 50 0.35 -3.90 -3.80
C VAL A 50 0.41 -2.40 -3.53
N VAL A 51 0.45 -1.61 -4.59
CA VAL A 51 0.48 -0.14 -4.54
C VAL A 51 -0.55 0.44 -5.50
N GLU A 52 -1.08 1.64 -5.23
CA GLU A 52 -2.00 2.33 -6.16
C GLU A 52 -1.34 2.55 -7.53
N ASP A 53 -0.15 3.15 -7.51
CA ASP A 53 0.70 3.33 -8.67
C ASP A 53 2.18 3.15 -8.30
N ALA A 54 2.92 2.38 -9.11
CA ALA A 54 4.31 2.06 -8.84
C ALA A 54 5.24 3.28 -8.91
N ALA A 55 4.97 4.25 -9.80
CA ALA A 55 5.81 5.43 -9.91
C ALA A 55 5.58 6.37 -8.73
N THR A 56 4.34 6.57 -8.30
CA THR A 56 4.00 7.36 -7.11
C THR A 56 4.55 6.73 -5.83
N ALA A 57 4.36 5.42 -5.63
CA ALA A 57 4.90 4.72 -4.46
C ALA A 57 6.43 4.89 -4.33
N ARG A 58 7.15 4.89 -5.46
CA ARG A 58 8.61 5.10 -5.48
C ARG A 58 9.06 6.54 -5.21
N ARG A 59 8.15 7.52 -5.22
CA ARG A 59 8.45 8.93 -4.92
C ARG A 59 7.96 9.34 -3.53
N GLU A 60 6.86 8.76 -3.07
CA GLU A 60 6.11 9.28 -1.91
C GLU A 60 5.92 8.24 -0.79
N ALA A 61 5.92 6.93 -1.08
CA ALA A 61 5.69 5.92 -0.04
C ALA A 61 7.00 5.53 0.66
N GLY A 62 7.29 6.08 1.84
CA GLY A 62 8.50 5.72 2.58
C GLY A 62 8.57 4.22 2.96
N ASP A 63 7.44 3.53 3.15
CA ASP A 63 7.40 2.05 3.30
C ASP A 63 8.01 1.31 2.09
N VAL A 64 7.92 1.90 0.89
CA VAL A 64 8.44 1.34 -0.37
C VAL A 64 9.85 1.87 -0.65
N ILE A 65 10.06 3.17 -0.50
CA ILE A 65 11.34 3.83 -0.82
C ILE A 65 12.46 3.31 0.07
N LEU A 66 12.21 3.20 1.38
CA LEU A 66 13.21 2.72 2.31
C LEU A 66 13.48 1.22 2.10
N ALA A 67 12.45 0.42 1.80
CA ALA A 67 12.64 -1.01 1.49
C ALA A 67 13.43 -1.24 0.19
N LEU A 68 13.23 -0.41 -0.83
CA LEU A 68 14.04 -0.41 -2.06
C LEU A 68 15.48 0.03 -1.77
N ALA A 69 15.67 1.10 -0.99
CA ALA A 69 16.99 1.62 -0.64
C ALA A 69 17.81 0.62 0.20
N GLU A 70 17.13 -0.16 1.05
CA GLU A 70 17.72 -1.24 1.85
C GLU A 70 17.95 -2.53 1.05
N GLY A 71 17.51 -2.60 -0.21
CA GLY A 71 17.63 -3.80 -1.06
C GLY A 71 16.74 -4.97 -0.64
N ALA A 72 15.71 -4.71 0.16
CA ALA A 72 14.78 -5.73 0.64
C ALA A 72 13.73 -6.11 -0.41
N ILE A 73 13.44 -5.19 -1.33
CA ILE A 73 12.60 -5.39 -2.50
C ILE A 73 13.27 -4.74 -3.72
N GLU A 74 12.85 -5.17 -4.90
CA GLU A 74 13.21 -4.62 -6.19
C GLU A 74 12.03 -3.85 -6.81
N PRO A 75 12.25 -2.89 -7.71
CA PRO A 75 11.16 -2.15 -8.37
C PRO A 75 10.13 -3.05 -9.06
N GLY A 76 10.55 -4.22 -9.55
CA GLY A 76 9.67 -5.21 -10.18
C GLY A 76 8.77 -5.99 -9.21
N ASN A 77 8.96 -5.86 -7.90
CA ASN A 77 8.10 -6.49 -6.90
C ASN A 77 6.80 -5.72 -6.64
N LEU A 78 6.69 -4.47 -7.11
CA LEU A 78 5.50 -3.65 -6.93
C LEU A 78 4.37 -4.10 -7.86
N VAL A 79 3.24 -4.49 -7.28
CA VAL A 79 2.03 -4.87 -8.02
C VAL A 79 1.05 -3.69 -8.03
N PRO A 80 0.70 -3.12 -9.19
CA PRO A 80 -0.33 -2.09 -9.25
C PRO A 80 -1.72 -2.62 -8.84
N LEU A 81 -2.46 -1.87 -8.03
CA LEU A 81 -3.81 -2.23 -7.58
C LEU A 81 -4.76 -2.48 -8.76
N ARG A 82 -4.59 -1.73 -9.85
CA ARG A 82 -5.35 -1.91 -11.10
C ARG A 82 -5.22 -3.31 -11.68
N ASP A 83 -4.09 -3.99 -11.48
CA ASP A 83 -3.84 -5.31 -12.06
C ASP A 83 -4.58 -6.39 -11.28
N LEU A 84 -4.65 -6.24 -9.96
CA LEU A 84 -5.53 -7.05 -9.11
C LEU A 84 -7.02 -6.78 -9.42
N ALA A 85 -7.41 -5.51 -9.51
CA ALA A 85 -8.80 -5.14 -9.77
C ALA A 85 -9.32 -5.62 -11.14
N ARG A 86 -8.44 -5.72 -12.13
CA ARG A 86 -8.74 -6.25 -13.47
C ARG A 86 -8.58 -7.77 -13.58
N GLY A 87 -8.07 -8.43 -12.55
CA GLY A 87 -7.79 -9.87 -12.56
C GLY A 87 -6.61 -10.27 -13.45
N THR A 88 -5.74 -9.33 -13.84
CA THR A 88 -4.50 -9.64 -14.58
C THR A 88 -3.44 -10.24 -13.67
N VAL A 89 -3.50 -9.91 -12.37
CA VAL A 89 -2.70 -10.53 -11.30
C VAL A 89 -3.67 -11.09 -10.25
N ALA A 90 -3.40 -12.30 -9.75
CA ALA A 90 -4.18 -12.90 -8.67
C ALA A 90 -3.62 -12.49 -7.30
N ALA A 91 -4.51 -12.37 -6.31
CA ALA A 91 -4.08 -12.17 -4.92
C ALA A 91 -3.44 -13.46 -4.38
N GLU A 92 -2.24 -13.33 -3.80
CA GLU A 92 -1.54 -14.47 -3.21
C GLU A 92 -2.00 -14.75 -1.78
N THR A 93 -2.33 -16.00 -1.48
CA THR A 93 -2.85 -16.40 -0.16
C THR A 93 -1.86 -17.20 0.69
N ALA A 94 -0.71 -17.58 0.11
CA ALA A 94 0.32 -18.36 0.78
C ALA A 94 1.39 -17.50 1.47
N ARG A 95 1.32 -16.17 1.31
CA ARG A 95 2.22 -15.19 1.94
C ARG A 95 1.44 -13.91 2.26
N PRO A 96 1.95 -13.05 3.17
CA PRO A 96 1.27 -11.82 3.53
C PRO A 96 0.99 -10.97 2.29
N ARG A 97 -0.10 -10.21 2.34
CA ARG A 97 -0.40 -9.19 1.33
C ARG A 97 -0.29 -7.83 1.98
N VAL A 98 0.45 -6.92 1.37
CA VAL A 98 0.54 -5.54 1.81
C VAL A 98 -0.12 -4.68 0.75
N PHE A 99 -1.08 -3.86 1.12
CA PHE A 99 -1.55 -2.75 0.30
C PHE A 99 -1.01 -1.46 0.90
N LYS A 100 -0.22 -0.74 0.10
CA LYS A 100 0.27 0.60 0.43
C LYS A 100 -0.46 1.65 -0.40
N SER A 101 -1.13 2.55 0.30
CA SER A 101 -1.74 3.75 -0.26
C SER A 101 -0.90 4.98 0.08
N THR A 102 -0.78 5.89 -0.89
CA THR A 102 -0.29 7.26 -0.71
C THR A 102 -1.38 8.30 -1.03
N GLY A 103 -2.52 7.83 -1.52
CA GLY A 103 -3.61 8.66 -2.02
C GLY A 103 -3.32 9.12 -3.44
N MET A 104 -4.36 9.11 -4.28
CA MET A 104 -4.25 9.58 -5.66
C MET A 104 -5.35 10.59 -5.98
N SER A 105 -5.00 11.72 -6.59
CA SER A 105 -5.95 12.79 -6.91
C SER A 105 -7.15 12.36 -7.78
N TRP A 106 -7.00 11.28 -8.56
CA TRP A 106 -8.10 10.74 -9.35
C TRP A 106 -9.16 10.06 -8.48
N GLU A 107 -8.80 9.52 -7.31
CA GLU A 107 -9.72 8.92 -6.35
C GLU A 107 -10.66 10.00 -5.81
N ASP A 108 -10.10 11.14 -5.42
CA ASP A 108 -10.85 12.32 -4.99
C ASP A 108 -11.81 12.81 -6.07
N LEU A 109 -11.33 12.91 -7.32
CA LEU A 109 -12.14 13.38 -8.44
C LEU A 109 -13.32 12.44 -8.74
N VAL A 110 -13.12 11.12 -8.66
CA VAL A 110 -14.18 10.13 -8.84
C VAL A 110 -15.26 10.30 -7.77
N ILE A 111 -14.86 10.46 -6.50
CA ILE A 111 -15.80 10.68 -5.40
C ILE A 111 -16.51 12.04 -5.54
N ALA A 112 -15.78 13.13 -5.79
CA ALA A 112 -16.34 14.46 -5.98
C ALA A 112 -17.36 14.50 -7.12
N THR A 113 -17.08 13.84 -8.24
CA THR A 113 -18.00 13.73 -9.38
C THR A 113 -19.27 12.96 -9.00
N THR A 114 -19.12 11.88 -8.23
CA THR A 114 -20.25 11.06 -7.76
C THR A 114 -21.14 11.86 -6.82
N VAL A 115 -20.55 12.56 -5.85
CA VAL A 115 -21.28 13.45 -4.93
C VAL A 115 -21.99 14.57 -5.71
N HIS A 116 -21.31 15.21 -6.66
CA HIS A 116 -21.90 16.27 -7.47
C HIS A 116 -23.13 15.79 -8.27
N ARG A 117 -23.07 14.59 -8.87
CA ARG A 117 -24.19 14.00 -9.62
C ARG A 117 -25.34 13.56 -8.73
N ALA A 118 -25.05 13.14 -7.50
CA ALA A 118 -26.07 12.71 -6.53
C ALA A 118 -26.76 13.90 -5.84
N ALA A 119 -26.16 15.09 -5.89
CA ALA A 119 -26.76 16.29 -5.34
C ALA A 119 -28.07 16.60 -6.08
N PRO A 120 -29.19 16.84 -5.37
CA PRO A 120 -30.42 17.26 -6.00
C PRO A 120 -30.20 18.58 -6.75
N ALA A 121 -30.86 18.73 -7.90
CA ALA A 121 -30.90 20.02 -8.58
C ALA A 121 -31.53 21.04 -7.62
N GLY A 122 -30.77 22.10 -7.32
CA GLY A 122 -31.31 23.28 -6.63
C GLY A 122 -32.34 23.99 -7.47
#